data_AF-A0AA88P907-F1
#
_entry.id   AF-A0AA88P907-F1
#
_cell.length_a   1.000
_cell.length_b   1.000
_cell.length_c   1.000
_cell.angle_alpha   90.00
_cell.angle_beta   90.00
_cell.angle_gamma   90.00
#
_symmetry.space_group_name_H-M   'P 1'
#
loop_
_entity.id
_entity.type
_entity.pdbx_description
1 polymer ?
#
loop_
_entity_poly.entity_id
_entity_poly.type
_entity_poly.pdbx_seq_one_letter_code
_entity_poly.pdbx_strand_id
1 'polypeptide(L)'
;MPNLKNLELQANSISFMDDTLKHPPFTDLKQLRILALHSQRRGIGKIPSNLLQGLSSLEMFYAGNTNLGHLKPDTFKFNPQLWYLELSKNALSEDNSIPAELFHPISSLTKLILSRTQLRSLNFLLKANLSKLSTLKARGNEIDSINKTLIESLPRLEVLDLERNTFTCDCNNAFFIDWAKNSNSTQVVYAYYLFLAFLYDNKKKRNGSAFQYDAFISYNTEDESWVMEELIPKLEGEQSWRLCLHHRDFEPGRPIIDNIVDGIYSSRKTICLITRNYLKSNWCSSEVQVASFRLFDEQKDVLILVFLEDIPTHQLSPYHRMRKLVKKRTYLRWPKPGEDTKIFWQKLKMALESKEGHKSDGIL
;
A
#
# COMPACT_ATOMS: atom_id res chain seq x y z
N MET A 1 -32.70 -13.09 26.21
CA MET A 1 -31.37 -13.73 26.30
C MET A 1 -30.40 -12.81 27.05
N PRO A 2 -30.54 -12.64 28.38
CA PRO A 2 -29.80 -11.60 29.13
C PRO A 2 -28.29 -11.84 29.24
N ASN A 3 -27.80 -13.05 28.92
CA ASN A 3 -26.40 -13.44 29.07
C ASN A 3 -25.64 -13.57 27.73
N LEU A 4 -26.23 -13.13 26.62
CA LEU A 4 -25.58 -13.23 25.31
C LEU A 4 -24.36 -12.30 25.28
N LYS A 5 -23.18 -12.84 25.01
CA LYS A 5 -21.91 -12.09 24.94
C LYS A 5 -21.43 -11.83 23.52
N ASN A 6 -21.72 -12.74 22.60
CA ASN A 6 -21.28 -12.66 21.21
C ASN A 6 -22.48 -12.79 20.30
N LEU A 7 -22.62 -11.88 19.34
CA LEU A 7 -23.69 -11.89 18.35
C LEU A 7 -23.09 -11.67 16.97
N GLU A 8 -23.22 -12.71 16.15
CA GLU A 8 -22.70 -12.78 14.79
C GLU A 8 -23.86 -12.61 13.80
N LEU A 9 -23.87 -11.49 13.10
CA LEU A 9 -24.88 -11.11 12.11
C LEU A 9 -24.25 -10.83 10.73
N GLN A 10 -23.01 -11.27 10.50
CA GLN A 10 -22.32 -11.13 9.24
C GLN A 10 -22.98 -11.91 8.11
N ALA A 11 -22.70 -11.53 6.85
CA ALA A 11 -23.16 -12.23 5.65
C ALA A 11 -24.70 -12.32 5.48
N ASN A 12 -25.43 -11.48 6.21
CA ASN A 12 -26.88 -11.33 6.10
C ASN A 12 -27.27 -10.26 5.07
N SER A 13 -28.54 -9.86 5.07
CA SER A 13 -29.11 -8.79 4.25
C SER A 13 -29.68 -7.66 5.11
N ILE A 14 -29.01 -7.33 6.22
CA ILE A 14 -29.44 -6.26 7.13
C ILE A 14 -29.15 -4.92 6.48
N SER A 15 -30.15 -4.04 6.44
CA SER A 15 -30.05 -2.68 5.91
C SER A 15 -30.94 -1.72 6.68
N PHE A 16 -30.51 -0.47 6.81
CA PHE A 16 -31.27 0.59 7.46
C PHE A 16 -31.47 1.77 6.52
N MET A 17 -32.67 2.34 6.54
CA MET A 17 -33.04 3.53 5.76
C MET A 17 -33.07 4.80 6.63
N ASP A 18 -33.52 4.64 7.87
CA ASP A 18 -33.69 5.74 8.83
C ASP A 18 -32.42 6.04 9.61
N ASP A 19 -32.25 7.30 9.99
CA ASP A 19 -31.14 7.74 10.82
C ASP A 19 -31.28 7.35 12.30
N THR A 20 -32.51 7.07 12.71
CA THR A 20 -32.89 6.70 14.08
C THR A 20 -34.00 5.65 14.00
N LEU A 21 -33.84 4.54 14.70
CA LEU A 21 -34.83 3.47 14.76
C LEU A 21 -35.90 3.80 15.78
N LYS A 22 -37.18 3.53 15.46
CA LYS A 22 -38.28 3.63 16.43
C LYS A 22 -38.11 2.65 17.59
N HIS A 23 -37.63 1.44 17.28
CA HIS A 23 -37.40 0.37 18.25
C HIS A 23 -35.99 -0.20 18.04
N PRO A 24 -35.00 0.25 18.82
CA PRO A 24 -33.64 -0.29 18.73
C PRO A 24 -33.61 -1.78 19.10
N PRO A 25 -32.97 -2.65 18.31
CA PRO A 25 -33.09 -4.10 18.47
C PRO A 25 -32.27 -4.68 19.63
N PHE A 26 -31.35 -3.90 20.20
CA PHE A 26 -30.34 -4.40 21.15
C PHE A 26 -30.46 -3.82 22.57
N THR A 27 -31.57 -3.15 22.90
CA THR A 27 -31.74 -2.42 24.17
C THR A 27 -31.49 -3.26 25.42
N ASP A 28 -31.83 -4.56 25.37
CA ASP A 28 -31.74 -5.47 26.52
C ASP A 28 -30.45 -6.30 26.55
N LEU A 29 -29.60 -6.22 25.53
CA LEU A 29 -28.39 -7.02 25.39
C LEU A 29 -27.19 -6.40 26.13
N LYS A 30 -27.39 -6.05 27.40
CA LYS A 30 -26.42 -5.29 28.21
C LYS A 30 -25.08 -6.01 28.43
N GLN A 31 -25.06 -7.34 28.34
CA GLN A 31 -23.85 -8.17 28.50
C GLN A 31 -23.12 -8.46 27.18
N LEU A 32 -23.62 -7.97 26.04
CA LEU A 32 -23.01 -8.23 24.74
C LEU A 32 -21.65 -7.52 24.66
N ARG A 33 -20.61 -8.29 24.33
CA ARG A 33 -19.22 -7.85 24.19
C ARG A 33 -18.80 -7.76 22.73
N ILE A 34 -19.29 -8.66 21.89
CA ILE A 34 -18.94 -8.73 20.47
C ILE A 34 -20.19 -8.62 19.61
N LEU A 35 -20.19 -7.67 18.68
CA LEU A 35 -21.20 -7.55 17.63
C LEU A 35 -20.53 -7.50 16.26
N ALA A 36 -20.86 -8.48 15.42
CA ALA A 36 -20.38 -8.55 14.04
C ALA A 36 -21.51 -8.28 13.05
N LEU A 37 -21.43 -7.14 12.34
CA LEU A 37 -22.34 -6.73 11.27
C LEU A 37 -21.68 -6.71 9.88
N HIS A 38 -20.42 -7.16 9.78
CA HIS A 38 -19.65 -7.05 8.54
C HIS A 38 -20.23 -7.85 7.36
N SER A 39 -19.87 -7.47 6.14
CA SER A 39 -20.16 -8.23 4.92
C SER A 39 -21.66 -8.44 4.61
N GLN A 40 -22.49 -7.40 4.79
CA GLN A 40 -23.91 -7.47 4.40
C GLN A 40 -24.04 -7.52 2.88
N ARG A 41 -24.83 -8.46 2.34
CA ARG A 41 -24.93 -8.76 0.89
C ARG A 41 -25.30 -7.55 0.03
N ARG A 42 -26.14 -6.66 0.56
CA ARG A 42 -26.59 -5.43 -0.12
C ARG A 42 -26.01 -4.16 0.51
N GLY A 43 -25.05 -4.32 1.44
CA GLY A 43 -24.64 -3.25 2.34
C GLY A 43 -25.71 -2.94 3.40
N ILE A 44 -25.30 -2.19 4.41
CA ILE A 44 -26.16 -1.74 5.50
C ILE A 44 -26.79 -0.36 5.21
N GLY A 45 -26.25 0.36 4.23
CA GLY A 45 -26.64 1.72 3.86
C GLY A 45 -26.07 2.75 4.84
N LYS A 46 -26.65 2.82 6.05
CA LYS A 46 -26.21 3.69 7.13
C LYS A 46 -26.32 2.97 8.47
N ILE A 47 -25.56 3.41 9.48
CA ILE A 47 -25.76 2.98 10.86
C ILE A 47 -26.66 4.02 11.56
N PRO A 48 -27.88 3.64 11.99
CA PRO A 48 -28.71 4.52 12.82
C PRO A 48 -28.02 4.88 14.13
N SER A 49 -28.20 6.12 14.60
CA SER A 49 -27.51 6.65 15.79
C SER A 49 -27.84 5.92 17.09
N ASN A 50 -28.99 5.24 17.13
CA ASN A 50 -29.44 4.44 18.26
C ASN A 50 -29.42 2.93 18.00
N LEU A 51 -28.80 2.46 16.90
CA LEU A 51 -28.68 1.03 16.63
C LEU A 51 -28.03 0.28 17.80
N LEU A 52 -26.96 0.84 18.35
CA LEU A 52 -26.16 0.25 19.43
C LEU A 52 -26.66 0.63 20.84
N GLN A 53 -27.88 1.17 20.93
CA GLN A 53 -28.47 1.53 22.22
C GLN A 53 -28.67 0.29 23.11
N GLY A 54 -28.24 0.39 24.37
CA GLY A 54 -28.31 -0.69 25.36
C GLY A 54 -27.05 -1.56 25.43
N LEU A 55 -26.17 -1.50 24.44
CA LEU A 55 -24.94 -2.28 24.36
C LEU A 55 -23.79 -1.66 25.19
N SER A 56 -24.02 -1.48 26.50
CA SER A 56 -23.09 -0.79 27.41
C SER A 56 -21.78 -1.53 27.66
N SER A 57 -21.74 -2.85 27.46
CA SER A 57 -20.55 -3.69 27.61
C SER A 57 -19.89 -4.06 26.28
N LEU A 58 -20.26 -3.40 25.17
CA LEU A 58 -19.72 -3.71 23.86
C LEU A 58 -18.24 -3.34 23.81
N GLU A 59 -17.43 -4.33 23.43
CA GLU A 59 -15.97 -4.27 23.41
C GLU A 59 -15.42 -4.29 21.98
N MET A 60 -16.06 -5.07 21.10
CA MET A 60 -15.63 -5.26 19.73
C MET A 60 -16.79 -5.08 18.75
N PHE A 61 -16.59 -4.18 17.79
CA PHE A 61 -17.58 -3.92 16.75
C PHE A 61 -16.96 -4.10 15.36
N TYR A 62 -17.57 -4.98 14.58
CA TYR A 62 -17.14 -5.27 13.22
C TYR A 62 -18.20 -4.80 12.21
N ALA A 63 -17.87 -3.77 11.42
CA ALA A 63 -18.76 -3.20 10.41
C ALA A 63 -18.08 -3.04 9.04
N GLY A 64 -17.00 -3.80 8.78
CA GLY A 64 -16.35 -3.82 7.47
C GLY A 64 -17.21 -4.40 6.35
N ASN A 65 -16.96 -3.96 5.12
CA ASN A 65 -17.69 -4.39 3.92
C ASN A 65 -19.21 -4.28 4.07
N THR A 66 -19.67 -3.11 4.53
CA THR A 66 -21.10 -2.82 4.72
C THR A 66 -21.58 -1.66 3.85
N ASN A 67 -20.76 -1.20 2.90
CA ASN A 67 -21.07 -0.10 1.99
C ASN A 67 -21.39 1.22 2.73
N LEU A 68 -20.69 1.49 3.83
CA LEU A 68 -20.84 2.75 4.57
C LEU A 68 -20.16 3.90 3.83
N GLY A 69 -20.87 5.01 3.67
CA GLY A 69 -20.31 6.28 3.18
C GLY A 69 -19.98 7.29 4.28
N HIS A 70 -20.68 7.24 5.41
CA HIS A 70 -20.51 8.21 6.51
C HIS A 70 -20.92 7.58 7.85
N LEU A 71 -20.28 8.02 8.94
CA LEU A 71 -20.63 7.69 10.33
C LEU A 71 -21.05 8.95 11.10
N LYS A 72 -22.13 8.90 11.88
CA LYS A 72 -22.58 10.07 12.67
C LYS A 72 -21.74 10.21 13.94
N PRO A 73 -21.44 11.43 14.43
CA PRO A 73 -20.69 11.67 15.66
C PRO A 73 -21.20 10.89 16.88
N ASP A 74 -22.51 10.65 16.95
CA ASP A 74 -23.17 10.08 18.11
C ASP A 74 -23.39 8.56 18.00
N THR A 75 -22.86 7.91 16.96
CA THR A 75 -23.03 6.47 16.67
C THR A 75 -22.62 5.57 17.85
N PHE A 76 -21.55 5.93 18.56
CA PHE A 76 -20.99 5.13 19.66
C PHE A 76 -21.28 5.70 21.05
N LYS A 77 -22.24 6.64 21.18
CA LYS A 77 -22.53 7.32 22.45
C LYS A 77 -22.90 6.39 23.62
N PHE A 78 -23.36 5.17 23.32
CA PHE A 78 -23.78 4.18 24.31
C PHE A 78 -22.73 3.09 24.60
N ASN A 79 -21.55 3.15 23.97
CA ASN A 79 -20.60 2.03 23.93
C ASN A 79 -19.20 2.39 24.49
N PRO A 80 -19.08 2.96 25.70
CA PRO A 80 -17.81 3.51 26.19
C PRO A 80 -16.69 2.47 26.44
N GLN A 81 -17.04 1.17 26.42
CA GLN A 81 -16.10 0.06 26.60
C GLN A 81 -15.46 -0.43 25.29
N LEU A 82 -15.81 0.18 24.15
CA LEU A 82 -15.32 -0.25 22.85
C LEU A 82 -13.79 -0.06 22.77
N TRP A 83 -13.07 -1.17 22.61
CA TRP A 83 -11.61 -1.15 22.46
C TRP A 83 -11.17 -1.58 21.05
N TYR A 84 -12.04 -2.28 20.30
CA TYR A 84 -11.80 -2.74 18.94
C TYR A 84 -12.88 -2.24 17.98
N LEU A 85 -12.46 -1.53 16.93
CA LEU A 85 -13.34 -1.04 15.87
C LEU A 85 -12.78 -1.40 14.49
N GLU A 86 -13.60 -2.09 13.71
CA GLU A 86 -13.28 -2.52 12.35
C GLU A 86 -14.29 -1.92 11.37
N LEU A 87 -13.79 -1.14 10.40
CA LEU A 87 -14.58 -0.47 9.37
C LEU A 87 -14.02 -0.70 7.95
N SER A 88 -13.18 -1.71 7.71
CA SER A 88 -12.49 -1.89 6.42
C SER A 88 -13.46 -2.12 5.25
N LYS A 89 -13.02 -1.86 4.02
CA LYS A 89 -13.80 -2.11 2.79
C LYS A 89 -15.15 -1.36 2.76
N ASN A 90 -15.17 -0.15 3.30
CA ASN A 90 -16.28 0.80 3.16
C ASN A 90 -15.87 1.96 2.21
N ALA A 91 -16.77 2.90 1.93
CA ALA A 91 -16.56 4.02 1.01
C ALA A 91 -16.45 5.35 1.78
N LEU A 92 -15.49 5.44 2.71
CA LEU A 92 -15.32 6.57 3.62
C LEU A 92 -14.34 7.62 3.06
N SER A 93 -14.45 7.93 1.76
CA SER A 93 -13.55 8.85 1.06
C SER A 93 -13.94 10.32 1.17
N GLU A 94 -15.22 10.60 1.46
CA GLU A 94 -15.73 11.97 1.55
C GLU A 94 -15.18 12.67 2.80
N ASP A 95 -15.02 13.99 2.70
CA ASP A 95 -14.65 14.83 3.84
C ASP A 95 -15.65 14.63 4.97
N ASN A 96 -15.14 14.51 6.19
CA ASN A 96 -15.95 14.30 7.40
C ASN A 96 -16.76 12.99 7.45
N SER A 97 -16.57 12.05 6.52
CA SER A 97 -17.16 10.69 6.56
C SER A 97 -16.86 9.95 7.88
N ILE A 98 -15.73 10.26 8.49
CA ILE A 98 -15.34 9.85 9.84
C ILE A 98 -15.06 11.13 10.67
N PRO A 99 -16.07 11.67 11.39
CA PRO A 99 -15.85 12.86 12.22
C PRO A 99 -15.02 12.52 13.46
N ALA A 100 -14.23 13.46 13.96
CA ALA A 100 -13.38 13.24 15.14
C ALA A 100 -14.20 12.95 16.41
N GLU A 101 -15.36 13.59 16.52
CA GLU A 101 -16.33 13.48 17.61
C GLU A 101 -16.90 12.07 17.75
N LEU A 102 -16.89 11.28 16.66
CA LEU A 102 -17.26 9.86 16.66
C LEU A 102 -16.51 9.07 17.74
N PHE A 103 -15.27 9.47 18.02
CA PHE A 103 -14.37 8.75 18.92
C PHE A 103 -14.43 9.23 20.37
N HIS A 104 -15.02 10.40 20.64
CA HIS A 104 -15.03 10.98 21.99
C HIS A 104 -15.71 10.07 23.03
N PRO A 105 -16.84 9.39 22.73
CA PRO A 105 -17.45 8.44 23.67
C PRO A 105 -16.62 7.16 23.87
N ILE A 106 -15.72 6.84 22.93
CA ILE A 106 -14.95 5.59 22.87
C ILE A 106 -13.44 5.84 23.00
N SER A 107 -13.05 6.77 23.87
CA SER A 107 -11.64 7.12 24.14
C SER A 107 -10.78 5.96 24.68
N SER A 108 -11.41 4.82 25.02
CA SER A 108 -10.72 3.56 25.38
C SER A 108 -10.27 2.73 24.19
N LEU A 109 -10.52 3.16 22.95
CA LEU A 109 -10.15 2.43 21.74
C LEU A 109 -8.64 2.15 21.68
N THR A 110 -8.28 0.87 21.50
CA THR A 110 -6.89 0.42 21.38
C THR A 110 -6.56 -0.07 19.98
N LYS A 111 -7.55 -0.60 19.24
CA LYS A 111 -7.38 -1.10 17.87
C LYS A 111 -8.41 -0.50 16.92
N LEU A 112 -7.91 0.18 15.88
CA LEU A 112 -8.71 0.78 14.83
C LEU A 112 -8.27 0.26 13.46
N ILE A 113 -9.19 -0.39 12.75
CA ILE A 113 -8.93 -1.01 11.45
C ILE A 113 -9.77 -0.30 10.38
N LEU A 114 -9.09 0.36 9.46
CA LEU A 114 -9.61 1.22 8.39
C LEU A 114 -9.02 0.81 7.03
N SER A 115 -8.83 -0.48 6.78
CA SER A 115 -8.15 -0.91 5.55
C SER A 115 -9.09 -0.80 4.36
N ARG A 116 -8.61 -0.32 3.21
CA ARG A 116 -9.39 -0.19 1.97
C ARG A 116 -10.69 0.61 2.14
N THR A 117 -10.61 1.75 2.81
CA THR A 117 -11.74 2.67 3.02
C THR A 117 -11.70 3.90 2.10
N GLN A 118 -10.71 3.97 1.19
CA GLN A 118 -10.48 5.07 0.24
C GLN A 118 -10.12 6.41 0.92
N LEU A 119 -9.51 6.35 2.11
CA LEU A 119 -9.10 7.55 2.84
C LEU A 119 -7.92 8.24 2.15
N ARG A 120 -7.97 9.56 2.03
CA ARG A 120 -6.84 10.38 1.57
C ARG A 120 -5.98 10.92 2.72
N SER A 121 -6.52 10.94 3.93
CA SER A 121 -5.86 11.47 5.11
C SER A 121 -6.35 10.80 6.38
N LEU A 122 -5.54 10.88 7.43
CA LEU A 122 -5.86 10.46 8.80
C LEU A 122 -6.07 11.65 9.76
N ASN A 123 -6.20 12.88 9.24
CA ASN A 123 -6.26 14.10 10.05
C ASN A 123 -7.45 14.15 11.04
N PHE A 124 -8.51 13.38 10.82
CA PHE A 124 -9.61 13.26 11.78
C PHE A 124 -9.13 12.74 13.15
N LEU A 125 -8.00 12.01 13.20
CA LEU A 125 -7.40 11.52 14.44
C LEU A 125 -6.83 12.64 15.32
N LEU A 126 -6.44 13.78 14.74
CA LEU A 126 -5.84 14.91 15.48
C LEU A 126 -6.76 15.43 16.59
N LYS A 127 -8.07 15.32 16.41
CA LYS A 127 -9.10 15.76 17.38
C LYS A 127 -9.91 14.61 17.97
N ALA A 128 -9.55 13.36 17.67
CA ALA A 128 -10.29 12.18 18.11
C ALA A 128 -9.98 11.79 19.58
N ASN A 129 -8.89 12.30 20.15
CA ASN A 129 -8.42 12.01 21.51
C ASN A 129 -8.22 10.51 21.80
N LEU A 130 -7.59 9.80 20.86
CA LEU A 130 -7.34 8.36 20.96
C LEU A 130 -5.98 8.04 21.61
N SER A 131 -5.77 8.55 22.83
CA SER A 131 -4.49 8.40 23.57
C SER A 131 -4.12 6.95 23.95
N LYS A 132 -5.08 6.01 23.90
CA LYS A 132 -4.86 4.58 24.15
C LYS A 132 -4.64 3.75 22.89
N LEU A 133 -4.74 4.34 21.70
CA LEU A 133 -4.64 3.61 20.44
C LEU A 133 -3.24 3.02 20.26
N SER A 134 -3.15 1.69 20.23
CA SER A 134 -1.90 0.97 20.03
C SER A 134 -1.79 0.35 18.65
N THR A 135 -2.91 0.02 18.00
CA THR A 135 -2.93 -0.55 16.65
C THR A 135 -3.78 0.30 15.72
N LEU A 136 -3.16 0.85 14.68
CA LEU A 136 -3.84 1.50 13.56
C LEU A 136 -3.50 0.77 12.26
N LYS A 137 -4.52 0.22 11.60
CA LYS A 137 -4.36 -0.41 10.27
C LYS A 137 -5.13 0.37 9.23
N ALA A 138 -4.44 1.07 8.36
CA ALA A 138 -4.99 1.86 7.27
C ALA A 138 -4.41 1.42 5.91
N ARG A 139 -4.17 0.11 5.74
CA ARG A 139 -3.67 -0.50 4.51
C ARG A 139 -4.63 -0.30 3.33
N GLY A 140 -4.11 -0.01 2.14
CA GLY A 140 -4.90 0.01 0.91
C GLY A 140 -5.79 1.25 0.76
N ASN A 141 -5.34 2.40 1.28
CA ASN A 141 -6.01 3.69 1.15
C ASN A 141 -5.26 4.58 0.14
N GLU A 142 -5.62 5.87 0.06
CA GLU A 142 -5.02 6.89 -0.81
C GLU A 142 -4.22 7.92 0.02
N ILE A 143 -3.65 7.50 1.16
CA ILE A 143 -2.89 8.38 2.05
C ILE A 143 -1.52 8.66 1.44
N ASP A 144 -1.17 9.93 1.27
CA ASP A 144 0.08 10.34 0.62
C ASP A 144 1.13 10.91 1.59
N SER A 145 0.71 11.27 2.80
CA SER A 145 1.55 11.95 3.78
C SER A 145 1.14 11.68 5.23
N ILE A 146 2.12 11.60 6.12
CA ILE A 146 1.95 11.56 7.58
C ILE A 146 2.81 12.66 8.18
N ASN A 147 2.19 13.58 8.91
CA ASN A 147 2.90 14.67 9.57
C ASN A 147 3.24 14.32 11.03
N LYS A 148 4.12 15.13 11.61
CA LYS A 148 4.58 15.00 12.99
C LYS A 148 3.45 15.07 14.01
N THR A 149 2.54 16.04 13.84
CA THR A 149 1.43 16.28 14.77
C THR A 149 0.49 15.07 14.86
N LEU A 150 0.25 14.38 13.75
CA LEU A 150 -0.56 13.16 13.73
C LEU A 150 0.08 12.04 14.56
N ILE A 151 1.39 11.82 14.41
CA ILE A 151 2.12 10.82 15.20
C ILE A 151 2.11 11.20 16.69
N GLU A 152 2.37 12.46 17.02
CA GLU A 152 2.34 12.95 18.40
C GLU A 152 0.96 12.82 19.05
N SER A 153 -0.13 12.88 18.26
CA SER A 153 -1.49 12.65 18.76
C SER A 153 -1.79 11.20 19.16
N LEU A 154 -0.91 10.26 18.81
CA LEU A 154 -1.06 8.82 19.05
C LEU A 154 0.13 8.28 19.89
N PRO A 155 0.29 8.72 21.16
CA PRO A 155 1.51 8.47 21.94
C PRO A 155 1.74 6.99 22.33
N ARG A 156 0.72 6.12 22.22
CA ARG A 156 0.81 4.69 22.56
C ARG A 156 0.85 3.78 21.33
N LEU A 157 1.08 4.33 20.14
CA LEU A 157 1.03 3.57 18.90
C LEU A 157 2.18 2.54 18.85
N GLU A 158 1.82 1.27 18.83
CA GLU A 158 2.74 0.13 18.75
C GLU A 158 2.80 -0.45 17.33
N VAL A 159 1.67 -0.44 16.62
CA VAL A 159 1.54 -0.99 15.27
C VAL A 159 0.86 0.02 14.36
N LEU A 160 1.57 0.40 13.29
CA LEU A 160 1.07 1.25 12.21
C LEU A 160 1.20 0.52 10.88
N ASP A 161 0.09 0.05 10.34
CA ASP A 161 0.04 -0.56 9.00
C ASP A 161 -0.49 0.46 8.00
N LEU A 162 0.41 0.92 7.14
CA LEU A 162 0.17 1.89 6.07
C LEU A 162 0.51 1.32 4.70
N GLU A 163 0.60 -0.01 4.56
CA GLU A 163 0.90 -0.63 3.26
C GLU A 163 -0.12 -0.24 2.18
N ARG A 164 0.30 -0.28 0.92
CA ARG A 164 -0.58 -0.02 -0.24
C ARG A 164 -1.30 1.34 -0.18
N ASN A 165 -0.56 2.38 0.22
CA ASN A 165 -0.96 3.78 0.17
C ASN A 165 -0.16 4.53 -0.91
N THR A 166 -0.44 5.82 -1.11
CA THR A 166 0.11 6.66 -2.20
C THR A 166 1.33 7.49 -1.79
N PHE A 167 2.00 7.11 -0.70
CA PHE A 167 3.19 7.80 -0.17
C PHE A 167 4.27 8.06 -1.23
N THR A 168 4.84 9.25 -1.17
CA THR A 168 5.93 9.67 -2.04
C THR A 168 7.24 9.74 -1.26
N CYS A 169 8.34 9.26 -1.84
CA CYS A 169 9.68 9.62 -1.37
C CYS A 169 9.99 11.01 -1.93
N ASP A 170 9.75 12.03 -1.12
CA ASP A 170 10.07 13.43 -1.38
C ASP A 170 10.23 14.14 -0.03
N CYS A 171 10.50 15.46 -0.07
CA CYS A 171 10.66 16.25 1.15
C CYS A 171 9.39 16.32 2.01
N ASN A 172 8.19 16.11 1.46
CA ASN A 172 6.93 16.15 2.23
C ASN A 172 6.85 14.99 3.22
N ASN A 173 7.44 13.85 2.87
CA ASN A 173 7.45 12.64 3.68
C ASN A 173 8.76 12.42 4.45
N ALA A 174 9.73 13.32 4.36
CA ALA A 174 11.04 13.17 4.98
C ALA A 174 10.95 12.91 6.49
N PHE A 175 10.09 13.65 7.20
CA PHE A 175 9.84 13.42 8.63
C PHE A 175 9.32 12.01 8.91
N PHE A 176 8.27 11.58 8.19
CA PHE A 176 7.66 10.28 8.43
C PHE A 176 8.63 9.14 8.17
N ILE A 177 9.43 9.25 7.11
CA ILE A 177 10.47 8.29 6.76
C ILE A 177 11.52 8.22 7.88
N ASP A 178 11.98 9.36 8.39
CA ASP A 178 12.96 9.41 9.49
C ASP A 178 12.39 8.85 10.80
N TRP A 179 11.21 9.31 11.20
CA TRP A 179 10.51 8.81 12.38
C TRP A 179 10.29 7.30 12.31
N ALA A 180 9.82 6.79 11.17
CA ALA A 180 9.51 5.38 11.03
C ALA A 180 10.75 4.48 11.02
N LYS A 181 11.93 5.01 10.65
CA LYS A 181 13.22 4.32 10.75
C LYS A 181 13.77 4.30 12.18
N ASN A 182 13.57 5.38 12.93
CA ASN A 182 14.18 5.59 14.25
C ASN A 182 13.24 5.24 15.41
N SER A 183 11.97 4.93 15.13
CA SER A 183 11.00 4.56 16.17
C SER A 183 11.31 3.16 16.72
N ASN A 184 11.66 3.10 18.00
CA ASN A 184 11.87 1.84 18.72
C ASN A 184 10.57 1.28 19.32
N SER A 185 9.53 2.11 19.45
CA SER A 185 8.27 1.75 20.10
C SER A 185 7.16 1.37 19.11
N THR A 186 7.28 1.78 17.84
CA THR A 186 6.23 1.59 16.84
C THR A 186 6.74 0.76 15.67
N GLN A 187 6.15 -0.40 15.47
CA GLN A 187 6.31 -1.20 14.27
C GLN A 187 5.51 -0.56 13.13
N VAL A 188 6.22 0.05 12.18
CA VAL A 188 5.63 0.58 10.94
C VAL A 188 5.82 -0.45 9.84
N VAL A 189 4.74 -1.09 9.42
CA VAL A 189 4.75 -2.22 8.45
C VAL A 189 5.21 -1.78 7.03
N TYR A 190 5.47 -0.49 6.82
CA TYR A 190 6.04 0.09 5.59
C TYR A 190 7.52 0.50 5.72
N ALA A 191 8.02 0.74 6.93
CA ALA A 191 9.35 1.31 7.18
C ALA A 191 10.47 0.29 7.06
N TYR A 192 10.17 -0.99 7.25
CA TYR A 192 11.11 -2.09 7.03
C TYR A 192 11.76 -2.00 5.64
N TYR A 193 10.97 -1.78 4.59
CA TYR A 193 11.50 -1.66 3.22
C TYR A 193 12.30 -0.38 3.01
N LEU A 194 11.88 0.73 3.62
CA LEU A 194 12.63 2.00 3.60
C LEU A 194 13.96 1.90 4.38
N PHE A 195 14.00 1.07 5.42
CA PHE A 195 15.17 0.81 6.26
C PHE A 195 16.14 -0.17 5.59
N LEU A 196 15.66 -1.27 5.00
CA LEU A 196 16.49 -2.17 4.18
C LEU A 196 17.20 -1.40 3.06
N ALA A 197 16.45 -0.55 2.37
CA ALA A 197 16.97 0.36 1.36
C ALA A 197 18.06 1.31 1.92
N PHE A 198 17.93 1.78 3.18
CA PHE A 198 18.91 2.64 3.85
C PHE A 198 20.21 1.90 4.20
N LEU A 199 20.08 0.69 4.75
CA LEU A 199 21.23 -0.13 5.08
C LEU A 199 22.05 -0.46 3.83
N TYR A 200 21.37 -0.74 2.72
CA TYR A 200 22.06 -1.06 1.47
C TYR A 200 22.82 0.15 0.91
N ASP A 201 22.23 1.35 0.88
CA ASP A 201 22.93 2.57 0.44
C ASP A 201 24.15 2.89 1.30
N ASN A 202 24.03 2.75 2.63
CA ASN A 202 25.16 2.98 3.53
C ASN A 202 26.27 1.93 3.34
N LYS A 203 25.90 0.67 3.08
CA LYS A 203 26.86 -0.39 2.74
C LYS A 203 27.53 -0.12 1.39
N LYS A 204 26.79 0.35 0.37
CA LYS A 204 27.33 0.76 -0.95
C LYS A 204 28.31 1.93 -0.82
N LYS A 205 27.93 2.99 -0.08
CA LYS A 205 28.81 4.15 0.18
C LYS A 205 30.08 3.77 0.96
N ARG A 206 30.02 2.76 1.83
CA ARG A 206 31.17 2.27 2.60
C ARG A 206 32.08 1.32 1.83
N ASN A 207 31.53 0.44 1.00
CA ASN A 207 32.30 -0.67 0.40
C ASN A 207 32.74 -0.42 -1.05
N GLY A 208 32.25 0.62 -1.73
CA GLY A 208 32.63 0.90 -3.12
C GLY A 208 32.46 -0.29 -4.08
N SER A 209 31.58 -1.24 -3.74
CA SER A 209 31.53 -2.55 -4.42
C SER A 209 30.95 -2.41 -5.82
N ALA A 210 31.61 -3.03 -6.80
CA ALA A 210 31.06 -3.24 -8.14
C ALA A 210 29.75 -4.03 -8.06
N PHE A 211 28.77 -3.68 -8.89
CA PHE A 211 27.51 -4.43 -9.00
C PHE A 211 27.78 -5.88 -9.43
N GLN A 212 27.08 -6.82 -8.78
CA GLN A 212 27.14 -8.25 -9.13
C GLN A 212 26.48 -8.50 -10.48
N TYR A 213 25.41 -7.76 -10.77
CA TYR A 213 24.64 -7.86 -12.00
C TYR A 213 24.58 -6.52 -12.73
N ASP A 214 24.42 -6.59 -14.05
CA ASP A 214 24.21 -5.42 -14.88
C ASP A 214 22.75 -4.96 -14.83
N ALA A 215 21.81 -5.89 -14.72
CA ALA A 215 20.40 -5.57 -14.55
C ALA A 215 19.63 -6.62 -13.75
N PHE A 216 18.72 -6.15 -12.89
CA PHE A 216 17.66 -6.94 -12.30
C PHE A 216 16.44 -6.93 -13.23
N ILE A 217 15.87 -8.09 -13.54
CA ILE A 217 14.67 -8.19 -14.37
C ILE A 217 13.45 -8.42 -13.49
N SER A 218 12.54 -7.44 -13.51
CA SER A 218 11.25 -7.51 -12.82
C SER A 218 10.16 -7.84 -13.84
N TYR A 219 9.54 -9.02 -13.70
CA TYR A 219 8.48 -9.50 -14.60
C TYR A 219 7.50 -10.40 -13.85
N ASN A 220 6.40 -10.74 -14.52
CA ASN A 220 5.41 -11.66 -13.99
C ASN A 220 5.71 -13.10 -14.44
N THR A 221 5.40 -14.10 -13.62
CA THR A 221 5.60 -15.51 -13.95
C THR A 221 4.87 -15.95 -15.23
N GLU A 222 3.72 -15.34 -15.56
CA GLU A 222 3.02 -15.61 -16.81
C GLU A 222 3.78 -15.12 -18.06
N ASP A 223 4.75 -14.22 -17.88
CA ASP A 223 5.60 -13.67 -18.94
C ASP A 223 6.99 -14.34 -18.98
N GLU A 224 7.21 -15.41 -18.20
CA GLU A 224 8.51 -16.08 -18.06
C GLU A 224 9.01 -16.73 -19.35
N SER A 225 8.10 -17.26 -20.17
CA SER A 225 8.44 -17.83 -21.48
C SER A 225 9.15 -16.80 -22.36
N TRP A 226 8.62 -15.58 -22.45
CA TRP A 226 9.25 -14.50 -23.20
C TRP A 226 10.63 -14.13 -22.65
N VAL A 227 10.81 -14.16 -21.33
CA VAL A 227 12.13 -13.91 -20.71
C VAL A 227 13.14 -14.97 -21.11
N MET A 228 12.75 -16.25 -21.03
CA MET A 228 13.62 -17.38 -21.32
C MET A 228 13.95 -17.51 -22.80
N GLU A 229 12.98 -17.22 -23.68
CA GLU A 229 13.09 -17.45 -25.12
C GLU A 229 13.63 -16.23 -25.89
N GLU A 230 13.32 -15.00 -25.44
CA GLU A 230 13.70 -13.76 -26.15
C GLU A 230 14.77 -12.96 -25.39
N LEU A 231 14.53 -12.66 -24.11
CA LEU A 231 15.38 -11.73 -23.35
C LEU A 231 16.77 -12.32 -23.03
N ILE A 232 16.81 -13.51 -22.44
CA ILE A 232 18.05 -14.13 -21.98
C ILE A 232 19.00 -14.43 -23.15
N PRO A 233 18.57 -15.07 -24.25
CA PRO A 233 19.47 -15.35 -25.38
C PRO A 233 20.08 -14.07 -25.97
N LYS A 234 19.30 -12.98 -26.01
CA LYS A 234 19.77 -11.69 -26.52
C LYS A 234 20.71 -10.97 -25.57
N LEU A 235 20.35 -10.86 -24.29
CA LEU A 235 21.12 -10.05 -23.35
C LEU A 235 22.31 -10.80 -22.76
N GLU A 236 22.14 -12.05 -22.30
CA GLU A 236 23.23 -12.84 -21.73
C GLU A 236 24.05 -13.54 -22.83
N GLY A 237 23.38 -14.07 -23.85
CA GLY A 237 24.04 -14.82 -24.94
C GLY A 237 24.79 -13.92 -25.91
N GLU A 238 24.09 -13.01 -26.59
CA GLU A 238 24.70 -12.17 -27.65
C GLU A 238 25.40 -10.92 -27.11
N GLN A 239 24.87 -10.30 -26.05
CA GLN A 239 25.38 -9.03 -25.52
C GLN A 239 26.20 -9.16 -24.24
N SER A 240 26.29 -10.37 -23.66
CA SER A 240 27.10 -10.69 -22.48
C SER A 240 26.79 -9.86 -21.22
N TRP A 241 25.54 -9.41 -21.05
CA TRP A 241 25.07 -8.80 -19.80
C TRP A 241 24.87 -9.86 -18.72
N ARG A 242 25.10 -9.51 -17.45
CA ARG A 242 24.78 -10.39 -16.31
C ARG A 242 23.43 -9.99 -15.72
N LEU A 243 22.43 -10.87 -15.79
CA LEU A 243 21.09 -10.58 -15.29
C LEU A 243 20.83 -11.22 -13.93
N CYS A 244 20.04 -10.56 -13.09
CA CYS A 244 19.44 -11.14 -11.89
C CYS A 244 17.97 -11.47 -12.15
N LEU A 245 17.61 -12.75 -11.99
CA LEU A 245 16.30 -13.33 -12.31
C LEU A 245 15.71 -14.05 -11.09
N HIS A 246 14.41 -13.90 -10.86
CA HIS A 246 13.78 -14.45 -9.67
C HIS A 246 13.74 -15.99 -9.63
N HIS A 247 13.64 -16.68 -10.77
CA HIS A 247 13.62 -18.16 -10.77
C HIS A 247 15.00 -18.80 -10.64
N ARG A 248 16.08 -18.02 -10.85
CA ARG A 248 17.45 -18.51 -10.91
C ARG A 248 18.27 -18.09 -9.69
N ASP A 249 18.17 -16.82 -9.33
CA ASP A 249 19.12 -16.18 -8.43
C ASP A 249 18.53 -15.93 -7.03
N PHE A 250 17.24 -16.21 -6.82
CA PHE A 250 16.62 -16.05 -5.51
C PHE A 250 16.96 -17.21 -4.59
N GLU A 251 17.25 -16.88 -3.33
CA GLU A 251 17.55 -17.85 -2.28
C GLU A 251 16.25 -18.51 -1.78
N PRO A 252 16.08 -19.84 -1.94
CA PRO A 252 14.91 -20.54 -1.44
C PRO A 252 14.81 -20.46 0.08
N GLY A 253 13.60 -20.28 0.61
CA GLY A 253 13.35 -20.17 2.05
C GLY A 253 13.54 -18.76 2.62
N ARG A 254 14.10 -17.82 1.86
CA ARG A 254 14.13 -16.39 2.21
C ARG A 254 12.84 -15.70 1.76
N PRO A 255 12.33 -14.68 2.49
CA PRO A 255 11.17 -13.92 2.03
C PRO A 255 11.40 -13.37 0.63
N ILE A 256 10.42 -13.55 -0.26
CA ILE A 256 10.55 -13.16 -1.67
C ILE A 256 10.88 -11.69 -1.86
N ILE A 257 10.44 -10.84 -0.93
CA ILE A 257 10.71 -9.41 -0.97
C ILE A 257 12.17 -9.10 -0.67
N ASP A 258 12.81 -9.81 0.27
CA ASP A 258 14.24 -9.62 0.56
C ASP A 258 15.09 -9.97 -0.66
N ASN A 259 14.73 -11.06 -1.35
CA ASN A 259 15.34 -11.45 -2.61
C ASN A 259 15.20 -10.37 -3.70
N ILE A 260 14.04 -9.71 -3.78
CA ILE A 260 13.83 -8.60 -4.73
C ILE A 260 14.70 -7.40 -4.37
N VAL A 261 14.71 -7.01 -3.10
CA VAL A 261 15.52 -5.88 -2.63
C VAL A 261 16.99 -6.15 -2.92
N ASP A 262 17.50 -7.32 -2.56
CA ASP A 262 18.89 -7.71 -2.85
C ASP A 262 19.17 -7.77 -4.36
N GLY A 263 18.25 -8.28 -5.17
CA GLY A 263 18.35 -8.30 -6.63
C GLY A 263 18.48 -6.90 -7.23
N ILE A 264 17.63 -5.96 -6.81
CA ILE A 264 17.67 -4.56 -7.26
C ILE A 264 18.99 -3.90 -6.88
N TYR A 265 19.41 -4.02 -5.62
CA TYR A 265 20.58 -3.30 -5.14
C TYR A 265 21.93 -3.95 -5.52
N SER A 266 21.93 -5.24 -5.85
CA SER A 266 23.09 -5.92 -6.45
C SER A 266 23.22 -5.66 -7.96
N SER A 267 22.25 -4.98 -8.57
CA SER A 267 22.18 -4.70 -10.01
C SER A 267 22.40 -3.24 -10.36
N ARG A 268 23.09 -2.96 -11.48
CA ARG A 268 23.34 -1.59 -11.96
C ARG A 268 22.10 -0.90 -12.52
N LYS A 269 21.21 -1.66 -13.16
CA LYS A 269 19.92 -1.20 -13.71
C LYS A 269 18.78 -2.10 -13.22
N THR A 270 17.56 -1.62 -13.29
CA THR A 270 16.36 -2.45 -13.14
C THR A 270 15.54 -2.36 -14.43
N ILE A 271 15.24 -3.50 -15.05
CA ILE A 271 14.35 -3.59 -16.22
C ILE A 271 13.01 -4.13 -15.74
N CYS A 272 11.93 -3.37 -15.95
CA CYS A 272 10.58 -3.83 -15.67
C CYS A 272 9.85 -4.19 -16.96
N LEU A 273 9.45 -5.45 -17.09
CA LEU A 273 8.62 -5.95 -18.19
C LEU A 273 7.15 -5.72 -17.86
N ILE A 274 6.55 -4.73 -18.52
CA ILE A 274 5.21 -4.25 -18.24
C ILE A 274 4.21 -4.95 -19.16
N THR A 275 3.34 -5.74 -18.54
CA THR A 275 2.15 -6.38 -19.11
C THR A 275 0.96 -6.13 -18.19
N ARG A 276 -0.26 -6.46 -18.62
CA ARG A 276 -1.45 -6.48 -17.78
C ARG A 276 -1.32 -7.48 -16.64
N ASN A 277 -0.63 -8.60 -16.85
CA ASN A 277 -0.34 -9.59 -15.82
C ASN A 277 0.60 -8.99 -14.76
N TYR A 278 1.66 -8.32 -15.22
CA TYR A 278 2.54 -7.56 -14.35
C TYR A 278 1.76 -6.57 -13.48
N LEU A 279 0.92 -5.71 -14.08
CA LEU A 279 0.12 -4.72 -13.35
C LEU A 279 -0.82 -5.33 -12.31
N LYS A 280 -1.42 -6.49 -12.59
CA LYS A 280 -2.34 -7.18 -11.68
C LYS A 280 -1.63 -7.91 -10.53
N SER A 281 -0.32 -8.12 -10.65
CA SER A 281 0.42 -8.98 -9.71
C SER A 281 0.93 -8.25 -8.47
N ASN A 282 1.22 -9.03 -7.43
CA ASN A 282 1.96 -8.55 -6.26
C ASN A 282 3.40 -8.11 -6.61
N TRP A 283 3.90 -8.35 -7.82
CA TRP A 283 5.21 -7.86 -8.27
C TRP A 283 5.16 -6.42 -8.78
N CYS A 284 3.98 -5.92 -9.17
CA CYS A 284 3.75 -4.50 -9.37
C CYS A 284 3.36 -3.78 -8.06
N SER A 285 3.32 -4.50 -6.92
CA SER A 285 2.94 -3.91 -5.64
C SER A 285 4.05 -3.11 -4.97
N SER A 286 3.62 -2.36 -3.97
CA SER A 286 4.31 -1.28 -3.29
C SER A 286 5.75 -1.59 -2.84
N GLU A 287 6.13 -2.85 -2.63
CA GLU A 287 7.47 -3.26 -2.21
C GLU A 287 8.52 -3.16 -3.32
N VAL A 288 8.21 -3.62 -4.55
CA VAL A 288 9.05 -3.40 -5.75
C VAL A 288 9.07 -1.92 -6.09
N GLN A 289 7.94 -1.23 -5.89
CA GLN A 289 7.88 0.21 -6.05
C GLN A 289 8.78 0.95 -5.05
N VAL A 290 8.90 0.51 -3.78
CA VAL A 290 9.76 1.15 -2.75
C VAL A 290 11.25 0.98 -3.06
N ALA A 291 11.69 -0.22 -3.44
CA ALA A 291 13.07 -0.45 -3.86
C ALA A 291 13.39 0.28 -5.18
N SER A 292 12.45 0.28 -6.13
CA SER A 292 12.53 1.12 -7.34
C SER A 292 12.43 2.61 -7.01
N PHE A 293 11.77 3.03 -5.91
CA PHE A 293 11.55 4.44 -5.55
C PHE A 293 12.80 5.16 -5.08
N ARG A 294 13.73 4.44 -4.43
CA ARG A 294 15.06 5.00 -4.18
C ARG A 294 15.82 5.25 -5.47
N LEU A 295 15.72 4.34 -6.44
CA LEU A 295 16.25 4.56 -7.79
C LEU A 295 15.54 5.73 -8.49
N PHE A 296 14.25 5.94 -8.25
CA PHE A 296 13.50 7.06 -8.84
C PHE A 296 13.82 8.44 -8.26
N ASP A 297 14.20 8.56 -6.98
CA ASP A 297 14.40 9.86 -6.33
C ASP A 297 15.86 10.36 -6.46
N GLU A 298 16.84 9.43 -6.53
CA GLU A 298 18.25 9.82 -6.64
C GLU A 298 18.83 9.71 -8.06
N GLN A 299 18.34 8.83 -8.96
CA GLN A 299 18.92 8.71 -10.32
C GLN A 299 17.95 8.16 -11.40
N LYS A 300 17.43 9.05 -12.25
CA LYS A 300 16.51 8.74 -13.36
C LYS A 300 17.02 7.70 -14.37
N ASP A 301 18.33 7.45 -14.43
CA ASP A 301 18.92 6.54 -15.43
C ASP A 301 18.87 5.06 -15.02
N VAL A 302 18.49 4.70 -13.79
CA VAL A 302 18.62 3.32 -13.32
C VAL A 302 17.46 2.41 -13.75
N LEU A 303 16.28 2.97 -14.01
CA LEU A 303 15.10 2.19 -14.36
C LEU A 303 14.81 2.23 -15.87
N ILE A 304 14.58 1.04 -16.44
CA ILE A 304 14.19 0.85 -17.83
C ILE A 304 12.82 0.18 -17.86
N LEU A 305 11.84 0.85 -18.45
CA LEU A 305 10.50 0.30 -18.64
C LEU A 305 10.37 -0.31 -20.03
N VAL A 306 9.99 -1.58 -20.12
CA VAL A 306 9.77 -2.31 -21.37
C VAL A 306 8.31 -2.76 -21.41
N PHE A 307 7.51 -2.22 -22.32
CA PHE A 307 6.12 -2.63 -22.53
C PHE A 307 6.09 -3.76 -23.57
N LEU A 308 5.67 -4.96 -23.17
CA LEU A 308 5.51 -6.09 -24.08
C LEU A 308 4.16 -6.08 -24.82
N GLU A 309 3.21 -5.26 -24.36
CA GLU A 309 1.92 -5.06 -24.99
C GLU A 309 1.46 -3.61 -24.92
N ASP A 310 0.51 -3.24 -25.79
CA ASP A 310 -0.12 -1.93 -25.77
C ASP A 310 -1.14 -1.85 -24.61
N ILE A 311 -0.80 -1.09 -23.55
CA ILE A 311 -1.65 -0.89 -22.37
C ILE A 311 -2.31 0.49 -22.41
N PRO A 312 -3.66 0.58 -22.40
CA PRO A 312 -4.35 1.85 -22.36
C PRO A 312 -4.05 2.67 -21.10
N THR A 313 -3.90 4.00 -21.26
CA THR A 313 -3.58 4.93 -20.17
C THR A 313 -4.54 4.87 -18.98
N HIS A 314 -5.81 4.52 -19.20
CA HIS A 314 -6.79 4.39 -18.11
C HIS A 314 -6.47 3.23 -17.16
N GLN A 315 -5.89 2.13 -17.67
CA GLN A 315 -5.45 1.00 -16.85
C GLN A 315 -4.19 1.34 -16.04
N LEU A 316 -3.46 2.36 -16.47
CA LEU A 316 -2.29 2.90 -15.77
C LEU A 316 -2.66 3.96 -14.72
N SER A 317 -3.91 4.44 -14.70
CA SER A 317 -4.36 5.50 -13.77
C SER A 317 -4.20 5.16 -12.28
N PRO A 318 -4.45 3.92 -11.81
CA PRO A 318 -4.16 3.52 -10.43
C PRO A 318 -2.66 3.61 -10.08
N TYR A 319 -1.79 3.60 -11.10
CA TYR A 319 -0.34 3.63 -10.98
C TYR A 319 0.17 5.03 -11.35
N HIS A 320 -0.23 6.04 -10.55
CA HIS A 320 -0.03 7.47 -10.84
C HIS A 320 1.39 7.82 -11.35
N ARG A 321 2.44 7.21 -10.77
CA ARG A 321 3.83 7.44 -11.19
C ARG A 321 4.22 6.74 -12.50
N MET A 322 3.73 5.52 -12.76
CA MET A 322 3.90 4.88 -14.08
C MET A 322 3.21 5.70 -15.17
N ARG A 323 2.00 6.20 -14.91
CA ARG A 323 1.31 7.13 -15.82
C ARG A 323 2.14 8.40 -16.08
N LYS A 324 2.85 8.92 -15.08
CA LYS A 324 3.76 10.09 -15.25
C LYS A 324 4.97 9.77 -16.14
N LEU A 325 5.56 8.59 -16.03
CA LEU A 325 6.70 8.15 -16.85
C LEU A 325 6.29 7.84 -18.29
N VAL A 326 5.15 7.17 -18.46
CA VAL A 326 4.56 6.90 -19.78
C VAL A 326 4.22 8.21 -20.49
N LYS A 327 3.68 9.21 -19.77
CA LYS A 327 3.46 10.57 -20.31
C LYS A 327 4.74 11.25 -20.78
N LYS A 328 5.88 10.96 -20.15
CA LYS A 328 7.21 11.46 -20.54
C LYS A 328 7.88 10.64 -21.66
N ARG A 329 7.23 9.57 -22.14
CA ARG A 329 7.73 8.65 -23.18
C ARG A 329 9.10 8.03 -22.88
N THR A 330 9.44 7.82 -21.60
CA THR A 330 10.72 7.24 -21.17
C THR A 330 10.65 5.70 -21.09
N TYR A 331 10.02 5.04 -22.07
CA TYR A 331 9.84 3.59 -22.09
C TYR A 331 10.19 3.01 -23.46
N LEU A 332 10.53 1.73 -23.47
CA LEU A 332 10.71 0.93 -24.67
C LEU A 332 9.46 0.10 -24.92
N ARG A 333 9.07 -0.01 -26.18
CA ARG A 333 7.92 -0.81 -26.60
C ARG A 333 8.42 -1.99 -27.40
N TRP A 334 8.00 -3.19 -27.05
CA TRP A 334 8.25 -4.36 -27.85
C TRP A 334 7.55 -4.19 -29.22
N PRO A 335 8.23 -4.52 -30.33
CA PRO A 335 7.66 -4.35 -31.67
C PRO A 335 6.42 -5.23 -31.88
N LYS A 336 5.51 -4.80 -32.76
CA LYS A 336 4.36 -5.61 -33.14
C LYS A 336 4.80 -6.80 -34.02
N PRO A 337 4.02 -7.90 -34.09
CA PRO A 337 4.32 -9.01 -34.99
C PRO A 337 4.56 -8.52 -36.42
N GLY A 338 5.74 -8.84 -36.98
CA GLY A 338 6.16 -8.40 -38.32
C GLY A 338 7.01 -7.12 -38.36
N GLU A 339 7.17 -6.40 -37.24
CA GLU A 339 8.13 -5.29 -37.10
C GLU A 339 9.53 -5.82 -36.73
N ASP A 340 10.59 -5.12 -37.16
CA ASP A 340 11.98 -5.50 -36.86
C ASP A 340 12.32 -5.27 -35.37
N THR A 341 12.89 -6.29 -34.72
CA THR A 341 13.31 -6.27 -33.31
C THR A 341 14.68 -5.63 -33.09
N LYS A 342 15.49 -5.44 -34.14
CA LYS A 342 16.85 -4.87 -34.00
C LYS A 342 16.87 -3.50 -33.33
N ILE A 343 15.94 -2.62 -33.70
CA ILE A 343 15.85 -1.27 -33.14
C ILE A 343 15.51 -1.31 -31.65
N PHE A 344 14.63 -2.23 -31.24
CA PHE A 344 14.30 -2.41 -29.82
C PHE A 344 15.55 -2.82 -29.03
N TRP A 345 16.27 -3.84 -29.49
CA TRP A 345 17.45 -4.35 -28.81
C TRP A 345 18.58 -3.33 -28.73
N GLN A 346 18.79 -2.53 -29.77
CA GLN A 346 19.74 -1.41 -29.74
C GLN A 346 19.36 -0.37 -28.70
N LYS A 347 18.09 0.03 -28.64
CA LYS A 347 17.62 1.01 -27.63
C LYS A 347 17.74 0.47 -26.20
N LEU A 348 17.44 -0.81 -25.99
CA LEU A 348 17.60 -1.45 -24.69
C LEU A 348 19.08 -1.51 -24.28
N LYS A 349 19.97 -1.87 -25.19
CA LYS A 349 21.42 -1.85 -24.98
C LYS A 349 21.92 -0.44 -24.60
N MET A 350 21.52 0.58 -25.35
CA MET A 350 21.89 1.98 -25.03
C MET A 350 21.37 2.41 -23.65
N ALA A 351 20.16 2.01 -23.28
CA ALA A 351 19.60 2.30 -21.96
C ALA A 351 20.35 1.58 -20.84
N LEU A 352 20.83 0.36 -21.08
CA LEU A 352 21.71 -0.35 -20.16
C LEU A 352 23.08 0.32 -20.05
N GLU A 353 23.68 0.77 -21.15
CA GLU A 353 25.01 1.40 -21.18
C GLU A 353 25.05 2.80 -20.54
N SER A 354 23.91 3.49 -20.39
CA SER A 354 23.88 4.83 -19.80
C SER A 354 24.50 4.84 -18.40
N LYS A 355 25.46 5.75 -18.17
CA LYS A 355 26.11 5.92 -16.87
C LYS A 355 25.17 6.66 -15.92
N GLU A 356 25.28 6.35 -14.63
CA GLU A 356 24.61 7.09 -13.56
C GLU A 356 24.97 8.59 -13.65
N GLY A 357 24.02 9.44 -14.05
CA GLY A 357 23.99 10.90 -13.92
C GLY A 357 25.34 11.65 -13.80
N HIS A 358 25.98 11.94 -14.92
CA HIS A 358 26.66 13.23 -15.07
C HIS A 358 25.71 14.18 -15.77
N LYS A 359 25.52 15.37 -15.20
CA LYS A 359 24.83 16.48 -15.86
C LYS A 359 25.52 16.71 -17.21
N SER A 360 24.92 16.23 -18.29
CA SER A 360 25.14 16.82 -19.59
C SER A 360 24.38 18.16 -19.57
N ASP A 361 25.13 19.23 -19.33
CA ASP A 361 24.75 20.56 -19.81
C ASP A 361 24.39 20.47 -21.30
N GLY A 362 23.49 21.36 -21.73
CA GLY A 362 22.68 21.19 -22.94
C GLY A 362 23.46 20.89 -24.22
N ILE A 363 22.76 20.25 -25.15
CA ILE A 363 22.64 20.57 -26.58
C ILE A 363 21.83 19.43 -27.23
N LEU A 364 20.54 19.67 -27.45
CA LEU A 364 19.84 19.66 -28.74
C LEU A 364 18.36 20.00 -28.53
#